data_AF-A0A0E3QE41-F1
#
_entry.id   AF-A0A0E3QE41-F1
#
_cell.length_a   1.000
_cell.length_b   1.000
_cell.length_c   1.000
_cell.angle_alpha   90.00
_cell.angle_beta   90.00
_cell.angle_gamma   90.00
#
_symmetry.space_group_name_H-M   'P 1'
#
loop_
_entity.id
_entity.type
_entity.pdbx_description
1 polymer ?
#
loop_
_entity_poly.entity_id
_entity_poly.type
_entity_poly.pdbx_seq_one_letter_code
_entity_poly.pdbx_strand_id
1 'polypeptide(L)'
;MFEVYCDSSFNEGEDSYIGCTVLRDGKQIHQSTTKVPGAPKNNLDCELEALSFAVTLSKIFSESDRDITIYNDSTEAVKVFQKEKPEIEKKFPDLSINFEYIPREKVNQAIADSLSKKFPVFFLNVPTCEVESFSRREDILSDIARNERNIFYLEKVDEKSTNKKTCYRLIIRTIDKILSNDRFYLIKKGGPGTQVKAAEEIRKDLSDPHFVSSMEAKGVRLENSYFLLTDETWGLRGTDNQTCSILPGSISHRIICDEVDRSPENLFRRAERFK
;
A
#
# COMPACT_ATOMS: atom_id res chain seq x y z
N MET A 1 -27.96 -22.36 7.67
CA MET A 1 -27.73 -22.12 6.23
C MET A 1 -26.44 -21.33 6.11
N PHE A 2 -25.48 -21.86 5.36
CA PHE A 2 -24.15 -21.28 5.23
C PHE A 2 -23.96 -20.74 3.81
N GLU A 3 -23.60 -19.47 3.70
CA GLU A 3 -23.53 -18.77 2.42
C GLU A 3 -22.18 -18.08 2.27
N VAL A 4 -21.59 -18.15 1.08
CA VAL A 4 -20.38 -17.39 0.73
C VAL A 4 -20.68 -16.59 -0.52
N TYR A 5 -20.40 -15.30 -0.49
CA TYR A 5 -20.51 -14.42 -1.66
C TYR A 5 -19.10 -14.00 -2.04
N CYS A 6 -18.77 -14.12 -3.32
CA CYS A 6 -17.44 -13.81 -3.83
C CYS A 6 -17.52 -13.03 -5.15
N ASP A 7 -16.58 -12.13 -5.33
CA ASP A 7 -16.39 -11.35 -6.55
C ASP A 7 -14.90 -11.06 -6.73
N SER A 8 -14.51 -10.70 -7.95
CA SER A 8 -13.14 -10.38 -8.31
C SER A 8 -13.05 -9.03 -9.02
N SER A 9 -11.85 -8.43 -9.02
CA SER A 9 -11.56 -7.26 -9.83
C SER A 9 -10.27 -7.50 -10.59
N PHE A 10 -10.39 -7.68 -11.90
CA PHE A 10 -9.25 -7.74 -12.81
C PHE A 10 -8.69 -6.34 -13.07
N ASN A 11 -7.41 -6.16 -12.79
CA ASN A 11 -6.68 -4.92 -13.06
C ASN A 11 -5.57 -5.19 -14.07
N GLU A 12 -5.73 -4.71 -15.30
CA GLU A 12 -4.76 -4.93 -16.37
C GLU A 12 -3.42 -4.26 -16.04
N GLY A 13 -2.34 -5.07 -15.99
CA GLY A 13 -0.99 -4.59 -15.68
C GLY A 13 -0.74 -4.28 -14.20
N GLU A 14 -1.71 -4.52 -13.32
CA GLU A 14 -1.60 -4.36 -11.87
C GLU A 14 -2.06 -5.64 -11.14
N ASP A 15 -1.94 -5.64 -9.82
CA ASP A 15 -2.44 -6.74 -9.00
C ASP A 15 -3.97 -6.78 -9.02
N SER A 16 -4.53 -7.98 -9.22
CA SER A 16 -5.98 -8.24 -9.16
C SER A 16 -6.37 -8.82 -7.80
N TYR A 17 -7.63 -8.65 -7.39
CA TYR A 17 -8.08 -8.97 -6.03
C TYR A 17 -9.41 -9.70 -6.01
N ILE A 18 -9.61 -10.51 -4.97
CA ILE A 18 -10.82 -11.27 -4.65
C ILE A 18 -11.43 -10.70 -3.39
N GLY A 19 -12.71 -10.37 -3.41
CA GLY A 19 -13.48 -10.02 -2.22
C GLY A 19 -14.45 -11.13 -1.85
N CYS A 20 -14.55 -11.45 -0.56
CA CYS A 20 -15.50 -12.43 -0.05
C CYS A 20 -16.21 -11.95 1.21
N THR A 21 -17.49 -12.32 1.33
CA THR A 21 -18.24 -12.25 2.59
C THR A 21 -18.88 -13.60 2.89
N VAL A 22 -18.84 -14.00 4.16
CA VAL A 22 -19.35 -15.30 4.64
C VAL A 22 -20.46 -15.04 5.65
N LEU A 23 -21.60 -15.70 5.45
CA LEU A 23 -22.77 -15.60 6.29
C LEU A 23 -23.14 -16.97 6.87
N ARG A 24 -23.65 -16.96 8.10
CA ARG A 24 -24.32 -18.10 8.73
C ARG A 24 -25.67 -17.64 9.27
N ASP A 25 -26.73 -18.31 8.83
CA ASP A 25 -28.12 -18.01 9.20
C ASP A 25 -28.48 -16.53 8.96
N GLY A 26 -28.04 -16.00 7.81
CA GLY A 26 -28.24 -14.60 7.41
C GLY A 26 -27.37 -13.58 8.13
N LYS A 27 -26.54 -14.00 9.10
CA LYS A 27 -25.61 -13.13 9.81
C LYS A 27 -24.23 -13.22 9.20
N GLN A 28 -23.64 -12.07 8.85
CA GLN A 28 -22.25 -12.02 8.41
C GLN A 28 -21.29 -12.37 9.55
N ILE A 29 -20.43 -13.36 9.32
CA ILE A 29 -19.45 -13.84 10.29
C ILE A 29 -18.00 -13.55 9.86
N HIS A 30 -17.76 -13.32 8.57
CA HIS A 30 -16.42 -13.02 8.05
C HIS A 30 -16.48 -12.17 6.77
N GLN A 31 -15.46 -11.33 6.59
CA GLN A 31 -15.18 -10.58 5.36
C GLN A 31 -13.69 -10.64 5.10
N SER A 32 -13.29 -10.77 3.83
CA SER A 32 -11.88 -10.72 3.46
C SER A 32 -11.69 -10.20 2.05
N THR A 33 -10.51 -9.64 1.84
CA THR A 33 -9.93 -9.47 0.51
C THR A 33 -8.60 -10.21 0.46
N THR A 34 -8.31 -10.83 -0.68
CA THR A 34 -7.00 -11.41 -0.98
C THR A 34 -6.59 -11.07 -2.39
N LYS A 35 -5.28 -11.08 -2.67
CA LYS A 35 -4.75 -10.97 -4.03
C LYS A 35 -5.12 -12.23 -4.83
N VAL A 36 -5.48 -12.09 -6.09
CA VAL A 36 -5.64 -13.21 -7.03
C VAL A 36 -4.26 -13.87 -7.20
N PRO A 37 -4.11 -15.18 -6.95
CA PRO A 37 -2.82 -15.84 -7.08
C PRO A 37 -2.33 -15.86 -8.54
N GLY A 38 -1.02 -15.77 -8.73
CA GLY A 38 -0.40 -15.78 -10.05
C GLY A 38 -0.58 -14.46 -10.82
N ALA A 39 -0.61 -14.56 -12.14
CA ALA A 39 -0.81 -13.45 -13.06
C ALA A 39 -2.04 -13.76 -13.94
N PRO A 40 -3.27 -13.47 -13.45
CA PRO A 40 -4.48 -13.74 -14.22
C PRO A 40 -4.43 -13.00 -15.55
N LYS A 41 -4.90 -13.63 -16.62
CA LYS A 41 -4.82 -13.05 -17.97
C LYS A 41 -6.07 -12.26 -18.34
N ASN A 42 -7.18 -12.54 -17.66
CA ASN A 42 -8.48 -11.98 -17.98
C ASN A 42 -9.40 -12.00 -16.72
N ASN A 43 -10.59 -11.42 -16.86
CA ASN A 43 -11.56 -11.36 -15.77
C ASN A 43 -12.08 -12.75 -15.37
N LEU A 44 -12.32 -13.65 -16.32
CA LEU A 44 -12.81 -14.99 -16.02
C LEU A 44 -11.83 -15.77 -15.13
N ASP A 45 -10.52 -15.66 -15.38
CA ASP A 45 -9.49 -16.25 -14.50
C ASP A 45 -9.65 -15.76 -13.05
N CYS A 46 -9.91 -14.46 -12.86
CA CYS A 46 -10.10 -13.88 -11.53
C CYS A 46 -11.39 -14.39 -10.85
N GLU A 47 -12.48 -14.53 -11.61
CA GLU A 47 -13.74 -15.08 -11.07
C GLU A 47 -13.61 -16.55 -10.67
N LEU A 48 -12.89 -17.35 -11.45
CA LEU A 48 -12.63 -18.75 -11.13
C LEU A 48 -11.81 -18.88 -9.85
N GLU A 49 -10.80 -18.04 -9.67
CA GLU A 49 -10.02 -17.97 -8.43
C GLU A 49 -10.87 -17.49 -7.24
N ALA A 50 -11.81 -16.56 -7.44
CA ALA A 50 -12.74 -16.14 -6.41
C ALA A 50 -13.62 -17.29 -5.90
N LEU A 51 -14.16 -18.11 -6.81
CA LEU A 51 -14.93 -19.31 -6.47
C LEU A 51 -14.07 -20.38 -5.78
N SER A 52 -12.84 -20.60 -6.26
CA SER A 52 -11.87 -21.51 -5.62
C SER A 52 -11.56 -21.09 -4.17
N PHE A 53 -11.36 -19.79 -3.95
CA PHE A 53 -11.15 -19.23 -2.63
C PHE A 53 -12.40 -19.37 -1.74
N ALA A 54 -13.60 -19.15 -2.28
CA ALA A 54 -14.86 -19.34 -1.57
C ALA A 54 -15.09 -20.80 -1.12
N VAL A 55 -14.66 -21.79 -1.92
CA VAL A 55 -14.66 -23.21 -1.52
C VAL A 55 -13.74 -23.43 -0.31
N THR A 56 -12.57 -22.79 -0.30
CA THR A 56 -11.64 -22.86 0.84
C THR A 56 -12.23 -22.23 2.09
N LEU A 57 -12.88 -21.07 1.99
CA LEU A 57 -13.58 -20.43 3.11
C LEU A 57 -14.72 -21.31 3.64
N SER A 58 -15.46 -21.95 2.73
CA SER A 58 -16.52 -22.89 3.10
C SER A 58 -15.96 -24.04 3.95
N LYS A 59 -14.79 -24.58 3.60
CA LYS A 59 -14.13 -25.61 4.43
C LYS A 59 -13.75 -25.09 5.83
N ILE A 60 -13.27 -23.86 5.93
CA ILE A 60 -12.81 -23.29 7.21
C ILE A 60 -13.98 -23.00 8.14
N PHE A 61 -15.09 -22.48 7.59
CA PHE A 61 -16.18 -21.91 8.37
C PHE A 61 -17.47 -22.74 8.36
N SER A 62 -17.59 -23.84 7.61
CA SER A 62 -18.84 -24.61 7.57
C SER A 62 -19.15 -25.38 8.85
N GLU A 63 -18.18 -25.66 9.73
CA GLU A 63 -18.39 -26.48 10.94
C GLU A 63 -19.17 -27.80 10.64
N SER A 64 -20.47 -27.84 10.94
CA SER A 64 -21.38 -28.98 10.66
C SER A 64 -22.49 -28.66 9.65
N ASP A 65 -22.40 -27.51 8.97
CA ASP A 65 -23.34 -27.08 7.95
C ASP A 65 -23.29 -28.04 6.75
N ARG A 66 -24.44 -28.63 6.41
CA ARG A 66 -24.56 -29.58 5.30
C ARG A 66 -24.94 -28.91 3.98
N ASP A 67 -25.66 -27.79 4.06
CA ASP A 67 -26.12 -27.02 2.90
C ASP A 67 -25.36 -25.70 2.81
N ILE A 68 -24.41 -25.67 1.88
CA ILE A 68 -23.55 -24.53 1.60
C ILE A 68 -23.88 -23.99 0.22
N THR A 69 -24.11 -22.68 0.11
CA THR A 69 -24.27 -22.03 -1.19
C THR A 69 -23.19 -20.97 -1.39
N ILE A 70 -22.47 -21.08 -2.50
CA ILE A 70 -21.48 -20.12 -2.95
C ILE A 70 -22.07 -19.32 -4.11
N TYR A 71 -22.09 -18.01 -3.94
CA TYR A 71 -22.65 -17.04 -4.88
C TYR A 71 -21.55 -16.24 -5.59
N ASN A 72 -21.75 -16.01 -6.89
CA ASN A 72 -20.93 -15.14 -7.73
C ASN A 72 -21.78 -14.55 -8.86
N ASP A 73 -21.45 -13.36 -9.37
CA ASP A 73 -22.20 -12.67 -10.43
C ASP A 73 -21.70 -12.97 -11.86
N SER A 74 -20.66 -13.79 -12.01
CA SER A 74 -20.24 -14.33 -13.30
C SER A 74 -20.95 -15.64 -13.62
N THR A 75 -21.94 -15.56 -14.52
CA THR A 75 -22.65 -16.76 -15.02
C THR A 75 -21.72 -17.78 -15.69
N GLU A 76 -20.61 -17.34 -16.27
CA GLU A 76 -19.63 -18.22 -16.90
C GLU A 76 -18.82 -18.99 -15.85
N ALA A 77 -18.32 -18.30 -14.82
CA ALA A 77 -17.56 -18.93 -13.74
C ALA A 77 -18.42 -19.91 -12.93
N VAL A 78 -19.66 -19.52 -12.61
CA VAL A 78 -20.62 -20.41 -11.93
C VAL A 78 -20.87 -21.69 -12.73
N LYS A 79 -21.03 -21.61 -14.06
CA LYS A 79 -21.23 -22.80 -14.90
C LYS A 79 -20.01 -23.74 -14.90
N VAL A 80 -18.80 -23.20 -14.80
CA VAL A 80 -17.57 -24.02 -14.67
C VAL A 80 -17.61 -24.79 -13.36
N PHE A 81 -17.83 -24.11 -12.23
CA PHE A 81 -17.85 -24.75 -10.91
C PHE A 81 -19.04 -25.71 -10.70
N GLN A 82 -20.19 -25.45 -11.32
CA GLN A 82 -21.30 -26.40 -11.34
C GLN A 82 -20.91 -27.73 -12.01
N LYS A 83 -20.06 -27.71 -13.05
CA LYS A 83 -19.53 -28.93 -13.69
C LYS A 83 -18.45 -29.60 -12.85
N GLU A 84 -17.64 -28.83 -12.15
CA GLU A 84 -16.56 -29.33 -11.28
C GLU A 84 -17.04 -29.80 -9.91
N LYS A 85 -18.29 -29.49 -9.53
CA LYS A 85 -18.91 -29.89 -8.26
C LYS A 85 -18.61 -31.35 -7.86
N PRO A 86 -18.77 -32.37 -8.73
CA PRO A 86 -18.47 -33.76 -8.35
C PRO A 86 -17.01 -34.00 -7.97
N GLU A 87 -16.06 -33.27 -8.56
CA GLU A 87 -14.64 -33.37 -8.21
C GLU A 87 -14.31 -32.63 -6.92
N ILE A 88 -14.99 -31.52 -6.66
CA ILE A 88 -14.87 -30.75 -5.41
C ILE A 88 -15.44 -31.58 -4.25
N GLU A 89 -16.62 -32.18 -4.41
CA GLU A 89 -17.23 -33.04 -3.38
C GLU A 89 -16.40 -34.31 -3.12
N LYS A 90 -15.66 -34.83 -4.11
CA LYS A 90 -14.67 -35.90 -3.86
C LYS A 90 -13.51 -35.46 -2.97
N LYS A 91 -13.07 -34.20 -3.09
CA LYS A 91 -12.00 -33.62 -2.26
C LYS A 91 -12.50 -33.26 -0.85
N PHE A 92 -13.80 -32.99 -0.72
CA PHE A 92 -14.45 -32.56 0.53
C PHE A 92 -15.75 -33.34 0.76
N PRO A 93 -15.67 -34.63 1.12
CA PRO A 93 -16.83 -35.53 1.15
C PRO A 93 -17.89 -35.15 2.19
N ASP A 94 -17.53 -34.33 3.18
CA ASP A 94 -18.42 -33.88 4.25
C ASP A 94 -19.20 -32.59 3.90
N LEU A 95 -18.92 -31.96 2.76
CA LEU A 95 -19.53 -30.70 2.33
C LEU A 95 -20.41 -30.91 1.10
N SER A 96 -21.69 -30.52 1.17
CA SER A 96 -22.50 -30.34 -0.04
C SER A 96 -22.51 -28.87 -0.42
N ILE A 97 -21.84 -28.55 -1.53
CA ILE A 97 -21.66 -27.19 -2.01
C ILE A 97 -22.50 -26.97 -3.25
N ASN A 98 -23.30 -25.91 -3.23
CA ASN A 98 -24.04 -25.42 -4.39
C ASN A 98 -23.39 -24.13 -4.88
N PHE A 99 -23.36 -23.97 -6.21
CA PHE A 99 -22.85 -22.77 -6.86
C PHE A 99 -24.00 -22.09 -7.58
N GLU A 100 -24.27 -20.85 -7.22
CA GLU A 100 -25.42 -20.10 -7.73
C GLU A 100 -25.00 -18.74 -8.26
N TYR A 101 -25.62 -18.35 -9.38
CA TYR A 101 -25.52 -16.99 -9.87
C TYR A 101 -26.35 -16.06 -8.98
N ILE A 102 -25.78 -14.91 -8.63
CA ILE A 102 -26.52 -13.83 -7.99
C ILE A 102 -26.28 -12.49 -8.71
N PRO A 103 -27.31 -11.64 -8.85
CA PRO A 103 -27.10 -10.29 -9.39
C PRO A 103 -26.22 -9.43 -8.48
N ARG A 104 -25.36 -8.61 -9.09
CA ARG A 104 -24.39 -7.74 -8.42
C ARG A 104 -25.03 -6.75 -7.45
N GLU A 105 -26.28 -6.36 -7.67
CA GLU A 105 -27.01 -5.38 -6.86
C GLU A 105 -27.46 -5.93 -5.50
N LYS A 106 -27.35 -7.24 -5.28
CA LYS A 106 -27.67 -7.83 -3.97
C LYS A 106 -26.64 -7.42 -2.94
N VAL A 107 -27.11 -7.03 -1.76
CA VAL A 107 -26.29 -6.39 -0.71
C VAL A 107 -24.98 -7.15 -0.44
N ASN A 108 -25.03 -8.47 -0.24
CA ASN A 108 -23.84 -9.25 0.06
C ASN A 108 -22.90 -9.41 -1.14
N GLN A 109 -23.43 -9.47 -2.36
CA GLN A 109 -22.61 -9.48 -3.58
C GLN A 109 -21.95 -8.11 -3.81
N ALA A 110 -22.67 -7.02 -3.59
CA ALA A 110 -22.13 -5.66 -3.66
C ALA A 110 -21.03 -5.41 -2.61
N ILE A 111 -21.14 -6.06 -1.45
CA ILE A 111 -20.08 -6.06 -0.42
C ILE A 111 -18.85 -6.81 -0.94
N ALA A 112 -19.01 -8.01 -1.49
CA ALA A 112 -17.90 -8.77 -2.09
C ALA A 112 -17.21 -7.98 -3.23
N ASP A 113 -17.98 -7.35 -4.11
CA ASP A 113 -17.49 -6.45 -5.16
C ASP A 113 -16.71 -5.25 -4.60
N SER A 114 -17.25 -4.61 -3.55
CA SER A 114 -16.55 -3.50 -2.92
C SER A 114 -15.25 -3.97 -2.26
N LEU A 115 -15.20 -5.18 -1.70
CA LEU A 115 -14.01 -5.75 -1.08
C LEU A 115 -12.93 -6.08 -2.13
N SER A 116 -13.31 -6.56 -3.32
CA SER A 116 -12.37 -6.82 -4.41
C SER A 116 -11.75 -5.52 -4.95
N LYS A 117 -12.45 -4.38 -4.87
CA LYS A 117 -11.98 -3.08 -5.38
C LYS A 117 -11.28 -2.18 -4.36
N LYS A 118 -11.73 -2.17 -3.10
CA LYS A 118 -11.31 -1.18 -2.08
C LYS A 118 -10.28 -1.71 -1.09
N PHE A 119 -9.52 -2.73 -1.46
CA PHE A 119 -8.48 -3.20 -0.58
C PHE A 119 -7.26 -2.26 -0.63
N PRO A 120 -6.81 -1.73 0.51
CA PRO A 120 -5.53 -1.07 0.57
C PRO A 120 -4.45 -2.10 0.23
N VAL A 121 -3.82 -1.94 -0.93
CA VAL A 121 -2.59 -2.65 -1.26
C VAL A 121 -1.53 -2.19 -0.27
N PHE A 122 -1.33 -2.97 0.79
CA PHE A 122 -0.15 -2.80 1.63
C PHE A 122 1.01 -3.32 0.80
N PHE A 123 1.84 -2.41 0.28
CA PHE A 123 3.04 -2.78 -0.43
C PHE A 123 4.05 -3.39 0.55
N LEU A 124 3.95 -4.70 0.78
CA LEU A 124 4.88 -5.47 1.63
C LEU A 124 6.31 -5.51 1.06
N ASN A 125 6.51 -5.06 -0.18
CA ASN A 125 7.79 -5.07 -0.89
C ASN A 125 8.45 -3.69 -1.01
N VAL A 126 7.94 -2.64 -0.34
CA VAL A 126 8.71 -1.39 -0.26
C VAL A 126 9.78 -1.58 0.81
N PRO A 127 11.08 -1.45 0.47
CA PRO A 127 12.13 -1.45 1.48
C PRO A 127 11.79 -0.42 2.55
N THR A 128 11.53 -0.92 3.75
CA THR A 128 11.32 -0.10 4.92
C THR A 128 12.65 0.10 5.62
N CYS A 129 12.87 1.29 6.15
CA CYS A 129 14.03 1.55 7.02
C CYS A 129 13.54 1.91 8.42
N GLU A 130 14.38 1.62 9.40
CA GLU A 130 14.14 2.05 10.77
C GLU A 130 14.13 3.58 10.86
N VAL A 131 13.18 4.11 11.63
CA VAL A 131 13.08 5.53 11.92
C VAL A 131 13.76 5.83 13.24
N GLU A 132 14.72 6.75 13.22
CA GLU A 132 15.45 7.17 14.41
C GLU A 132 14.92 8.50 14.94
N SER A 133 14.71 8.58 16.26
CA SER A 133 14.31 9.85 16.87
C SER A 133 15.51 10.79 17.03
N PHE A 134 15.54 11.91 16.30
CA PHE A 134 16.61 12.90 16.47
C PHE A 134 16.50 13.66 17.80
N SER A 135 15.33 13.63 18.44
CA SER A 135 15.07 14.33 19.71
C SER A 135 15.88 13.80 20.89
N ARG A 136 16.31 12.53 20.83
CA ARG A 136 17.05 11.82 21.89
C ARG A 136 18.46 11.40 21.45
N ARG A 137 18.95 11.90 20.31
CA ARG A 137 20.19 11.45 19.66
C ARG A 137 21.07 12.65 19.28
N GLU A 138 21.90 13.08 20.23
CA GLU A 138 22.86 14.17 20.00
C GLU A 138 23.88 13.84 18.91
N ASP A 139 24.22 12.57 18.72
CA ASP A 139 25.09 12.10 17.65
C ASP A 139 24.51 12.40 16.26
N ILE A 140 23.19 12.27 16.07
CA ILE A 140 22.51 12.63 14.81
C ILE A 140 22.58 14.14 14.59
N LEU A 141 22.23 14.93 15.62
CA LEU A 141 22.21 16.38 15.54
C LEU A 141 23.62 16.96 15.28
N SER A 142 24.63 16.41 15.97
CA SER A 142 26.02 16.79 15.79
C SER A 142 26.56 16.37 14.43
N ASP A 143 26.21 15.18 13.93
CA ASP A 143 26.63 14.74 12.59
C ASP A 143 26.04 15.65 11.51
N ILE A 144 24.75 15.99 11.62
CA ILE A 144 24.08 16.93 10.71
C ILE A 144 24.79 18.30 10.70
N ALA A 145 25.08 18.84 11.88
CA ALA A 145 25.67 20.17 12.01
C ALA A 145 27.12 20.24 11.54
N ARG A 146 27.95 19.25 11.91
CA ARG A 146 29.41 19.31 11.71
C ARG A 146 29.89 18.73 10.38
N ASN A 147 29.14 17.78 9.81
CA ASN A 147 29.54 17.09 8.58
C ASN A 147 28.76 17.56 7.35
N GLU A 148 28.08 18.72 7.44
CA GLU A 148 27.30 19.34 6.36
C GLU A 148 26.35 18.35 5.67
N ARG A 149 25.70 17.50 6.47
CA ARG A 149 24.89 16.41 5.93
C ARG A 149 23.71 16.96 5.14
N ASN A 150 23.36 16.26 4.07
CA ASN A 150 22.20 16.61 3.28
C ASN A 150 20.95 16.05 3.94
N ILE A 151 19.96 16.91 4.14
CA ILE A 151 18.64 16.58 4.67
C ILE A 151 17.63 16.72 3.55
N PHE A 152 16.89 15.65 3.30
CA PHE A 152 15.79 15.53 2.36
C PHE A 152 14.49 15.56 3.13
N TYR A 153 13.52 16.34 2.69
CA TYR A 153 12.15 16.30 3.22
C TYR A 153 11.14 16.80 2.19
N LEU A 154 9.87 16.50 2.42
CA LEU A 154 8.77 16.98 1.57
C LEU A 154 7.95 18.03 2.29
N GLU A 155 7.58 19.04 1.54
CA GLU A 155 6.57 20.03 1.91
C GLU A 155 5.40 19.96 0.95
N LYS A 156 4.19 20.07 1.48
CA LYS A 156 2.99 20.19 0.64
C LYS A 156 2.88 21.61 0.09
N VAL A 157 2.59 21.72 -1.21
CA VAL A 157 2.40 23.00 -1.90
C VAL A 157 0.91 23.21 -2.08
N ASP A 158 0.30 23.98 -1.19
CA ASP A 158 -1.16 24.15 -1.14
C ASP A 158 -1.71 24.82 -2.40
N GLU A 159 -1.00 25.79 -2.98
CA GLU A 159 -1.43 26.53 -4.18
C GLU A 159 -1.49 25.63 -5.42
N LYS A 160 -0.68 24.56 -5.46
CA LYS A 160 -0.66 23.57 -6.54
C LYS A 160 -1.48 22.32 -6.22
N SER A 161 -2.02 22.23 -5.00
CA SER A 161 -2.86 21.11 -4.56
C SER A 161 -4.33 21.38 -4.87
N THR A 162 -5.06 20.31 -5.18
CA THR A 162 -6.50 20.37 -5.48
C THR A 162 -7.26 19.35 -4.66
N ASN A 163 -8.59 19.33 -4.75
CA ASN A 163 -9.40 18.24 -4.17
C ASN A 163 -9.08 16.86 -4.77
N LYS A 164 -8.51 16.80 -5.99
CA LYS A 164 -8.17 15.55 -6.69
C LYS A 164 -6.68 15.21 -6.70
N LYS A 165 -5.80 16.15 -6.33
CA LYS A 165 -4.34 15.94 -6.37
C LYS A 165 -3.63 16.61 -5.19
N THR A 166 -2.56 16.02 -4.68
CA THR A 166 -1.63 16.66 -3.74
C THR A 166 -0.32 16.96 -4.46
N CYS A 167 0.19 18.17 -4.29
CA CYS A 167 1.52 18.54 -4.79
C CYS A 167 2.51 18.56 -3.63
N TYR A 168 3.59 17.79 -3.76
CA TYR A 168 4.73 17.82 -2.84
C TYR A 168 5.92 18.50 -3.51
N ARG A 169 6.66 19.29 -2.75
CA ARG A 169 7.96 19.85 -3.12
C ARG A 169 9.05 19.08 -2.38
N LEU A 170 10.03 18.56 -3.11
CA LEU A 170 11.23 17.99 -2.51
C LEU A 170 12.19 19.10 -2.16
N ILE A 171 12.55 19.19 -0.88
CA ILE A 171 13.57 20.10 -0.37
C ILE A 171 14.78 19.29 0.03
N ILE A 172 15.93 19.74 -0.47
CA ILE A 172 17.25 19.19 -0.17
C ILE A 172 18.11 20.34 0.32
N ARG A 173 18.62 20.24 1.55
CA ARG A 173 19.42 21.31 2.15
C ARG A 173 20.47 20.78 3.11
N THR A 174 21.45 21.61 3.41
CA THR A 174 22.27 21.47 4.61
C THR A 174 21.67 22.34 5.71
N ILE A 175 22.31 22.38 6.87
CA ILE A 175 21.93 23.30 7.95
C ILE A 175 22.02 24.77 7.50
N ASP A 176 22.99 25.12 6.64
CA ASP A 176 23.29 26.49 6.24
C ASP A 176 22.54 26.99 5.01
N LYS A 177 22.21 26.11 4.06
CA LYS A 177 21.65 26.52 2.78
C LYS A 177 20.76 25.48 2.13
N ILE A 178 19.80 25.94 1.35
CA ILE A 178 19.00 25.11 0.45
C ILE A 178 19.83 24.79 -0.80
N LEU A 179 19.94 23.51 -1.14
CA LEU A 179 20.64 23.01 -2.33
C LEU A 179 19.66 22.82 -3.50
N SER A 180 18.44 22.35 -3.21
CA SER A 180 17.36 22.21 -4.19
C SER A 180 16.00 22.31 -3.52
N ASN A 181 15.07 23.00 -4.20
CA ASN A 181 13.65 23.10 -3.84
C ASN A 181 12.76 23.27 -5.09
N ASP A 182 13.28 22.90 -6.26
CA ASP A 182 12.66 23.14 -7.57
C ASP A 182 11.93 21.91 -8.13
N ARG A 183 11.90 20.80 -7.39
CA ARG A 183 11.27 19.53 -7.79
C ARG A 183 9.89 19.39 -7.16
N PHE A 184 8.88 19.21 -8.01
CA PHE A 184 7.48 19.11 -7.62
C PHE A 184 6.87 17.79 -8.11
N TYR A 185 6.16 17.10 -7.23
CA TYR A 185 5.54 15.80 -7.46
C TYR A 185 4.03 15.92 -7.28
N LEU A 186 3.25 15.66 -8.33
CA LEU A 186 1.80 15.89 -8.35
C LEU A 186 1.03 14.56 -8.36
N ILE A 187 0.57 14.13 -7.20
CA ILE A 187 -0.03 12.80 -7.00
C ILE A 187 -1.55 12.87 -6.96
N LYS A 188 -2.24 11.98 -7.69
CA LYS A 188 -3.71 11.86 -7.62
C LYS A 188 -4.16 11.34 -6.24
N LYS A 189 -5.17 11.99 -5.66
CA LYS A 189 -5.90 11.55 -4.46
C LYS A 189 -6.91 10.47 -4.85
N GLY A 190 -7.12 9.47 -3.99
CA GLY A 190 -8.16 8.45 -4.19
C GLY A 190 -7.69 7.00 -4.35
N GLY A 191 -6.49 6.66 -3.86
CA GLY A 191 -6.06 5.27 -3.67
C GLY A 191 -5.27 5.13 -2.37
N PRO A 192 -5.00 3.90 -1.90
CA PRO A 192 -4.13 3.69 -0.75
C PRO A 192 -2.75 4.35 -1.00
N GLY A 193 -2.23 5.06 0.01
CA GLY A 193 -0.85 5.54 0.05
C GLY A 193 -0.50 6.68 -0.92
N THR A 194 -1.23 7.81 -0.94
CA THR A 194 -0.82 9.00 -1.73
C THR A 194 0.63 9.43 -1.45
N GLN A 195 1.09 9.33 -0.20
CA GLN A 195 2.48 9.60 0.15
C GLN A 195 3.43 8.51 -0.37
N VAL A 196 3.04 7.22 -0.32
CA VAL A 196 3.84 6.11 -0.87
C VAL A 196 4.07 6.30 -2.37
N LYS A 197 3.04 6.68 -3.12
CA LYS A 197 3.17 7.02 -4.55
C LYS A 197 4.12 8.18 -4.79
N ALA A 198 4.08 9.21 -3.94
CA ALA A 198 5.04 10.32 -4.00
C ALA A 198 6.47 9.80 -3.79
N ALA A 199 6.67 8.98 -2.76
CA ALA A 199 7.98 8.40 -2.44
C ALA A 199 8.52 7.51 -3.55
N GLU A 200 7.67 6.74 -4.23
CA GLU A 200 8.06 5.94 -5.39
C GLU A 200 8.50 6.80 -6.59
N GLU A 201 7.77 7.86 -6.91
CA GLU A 201 8.17 8.79 -7.98
C GLU A 201 9.50 9.48 -7.65
N ILE A 202 9.66 9.98 -6.43
CA ILE A 202 10.91 10.59 -5.98
C ILE A 202 12.07 9.59 -6.03
N ARG A 203 11.84 8.33 -5.63
CA ARG A 203 12.88 7.31 -5.63
C ARG A 203 13.32 6.93 -7.04
N LYS A 204 12.38 6.89 -8.00
CA LYS A 204 12.68 6.68 -9.42
C LYS A 204 13.58 7.80 -9.95
N ASP A 205 13.23 9.05 -9.66
CA ASP A 205 14.07 10.20 -10.00
C ASP A 205 15.46 10.10 -9.35
N LEU A 206 15.53 9.81 -8.05
CA LEU A 206 16.80 9.65 -7.32
C LEU A 206 17.60 8.39 -7.70
N SER A 207 17.05 7.54 -8.58
CA SER A 207 17.73 6.39 -9.18
C SER A 207 18.12 6.63 -10.64
N ASP A 208 17.65 7.71 -11.28
CA ASP A 208 18.02 8.11 -12.64
C ASP A 208 19.37 8.84 -12.63
N PRO A 209 20.41 8.32 -13.33
CA PRO A 209 21.72 8.97 -13.41
C PRO A 209 21.68 10.43 -13.89
N HIS A 210 20.75 10.81 -14.77
CA HIS A 210 20.64 12.19 -15.27
C HIS A 210 20.12 13.13 -14.18
N PHE A 211 19.13 12.66 -13.43
CA PHE A 211 18.59 13.41 -12.30
C PHE A 211 19.63 13.53 -11.19
N VAL A 212 20.32 12.44 -10.85
CA VAL A 212 21.39 12.42 -9.85
C VAL A 212 22.52 13.38 -10.23
N SER A 213 23.01 13.33 -11.48
CA SER A 213 24.04 14.26 -11.98
C SER A 213 23.61 15.72 -11.85
N SER A 214 22.33 16.03 -12.12
CA SER A 214 21.76 17.37 -11.95
C SER A 214 21.72 17.81 -10.48
N MET A 215 21.48 16.89 -9.55
CA MET A 215 21.51 17.14 -8.11
C MET A 215 22.94 17.34 -7.60
N GLU A 216 23.88 16.50 -8.04
CA GLU A 216 25.30 16.60 -7.68
C GLU A 216 25.91 17.93 -8.13
N ALA A 217 25.54 18.43 -9.31
CA ALA A 217 25.94 19.76 -9.78
C ALA A 217 25.47 20.90 -8.86
N LYS A 218 24.40 20.69 -8.07
CA LYS A 218 23.91 21.62 -7.04
C LYS A 218 24.56 21.39 -5.67
N GLY A 219 25.52 20.48 -5.57
CA GLY A 219 26.19 20.08 -4.33
C GLY A 219 25.40 19.06 -3.50
N VAL A 220 24.41 18.39 -4.09
CA VAL A 220 23.65 17.35 -3.39
C VAL A 220 24.44 16.05 -3.32
N ARG A 221 24.54 15.46 -2.12
CA ARG A 221 25.09 14.13 -1.88
C ARG A 221 23.98 13.21 -1.36
N LEU A 222 23.79 12.08 -2.02
CA LEU A 222 22.78 11.08 -1.63
C LEU A 222 23.32 10.15 -0.54
N GLU A 223 24.60 9.79 -0.59
CA GLU A 223 25.22 8.93 0.41
C GLU A 223 25.36 9.62 1.77
N ASN A 224 25.13 8.84 2.83
CA ASN A 224 25.17 9.29 4.22
C ASN A 224 24.27 10.50 4.48
N SER A 225 23.14 10.57 3.76
CA SER A 225 22.14 11.62 3.92
C SER A 225 21.07 11.24 4.94
N TYR A 226 20.26 12.23 5.30
CA TYR A 226 19.10 12.06 6.18
C TYR A 226 17.83 12.32 5.40
N PHE A 227 16.86 11.41 5.52
CA PHE A 227 15.48 11.69 5.16
C PHE A 227 14.70 12.07 6.42
N LEU A 228 14.18 13.28 6.48
CA LEU A 228 13.35 13.76 7.58
C LEU A 228 11.87 13.48 7.29
N LEU A 229 11.24 12.67 8.15
CA LEU A 229 9.79 12.52 8.19
C LEU A 229 9.14 13.75 8.82
N THR A 230 8.28 14.40 8.05
CA THR A 230 7.48 15.56 8.44
C THR A 230 6.02 15.14 8.63
N ASP A 231 5.17 16.04 9.14
CA ASP A 231 3.72 15.78 9.19
C ASP A 231 3.14 15.47 7.80
N GLU A 232 3.70 16.11 6.76
CA GLU A 232 3.31 15.89 5.36
C GLU A 232 3.69 14.50 4.82
N THR A 233 4.67 13.84 5.43
CA THR A 233 5.14 12.50 5.03
C THR A 233 4.81 11.42 6.05
N TRP A 234 4.00 11.74 7.06
CA TRP A 234 3.73 10.82 8.17
C TRP A 234 3.09 9.50 7.74
N GLY A 235 2.24 9.49 6.72
CA GLY A 235 1.66 8.24 6.20
C GLY A 235 2.58 7.44 5.27
N LEU A 236 3.88 7.77 5.22
CA LEU A 236 4.92 6.82 4.80
C LEU A 236 5.28 5.81 5.90
N ARG A 237 4.91 6.11 7.15
CA ARG A 237 5.14 5.21 8.29
C ARG A 237 4.32 3.94 8.10
N GLY A 238 5.00 2.80 8.14
CA GLY A 238 4.39 1.49 8.20
C GLY A 238 4.06 1.08 9.63
N THR A 239 4.02 -0.22 9.89
CA THR A 239 3.93 -0.81 11.24
C THR A 239 5.33 -0.88 11.87
N ASP A 240 5.43 -0.80 13.20
CA ASP A 240 6.66 -1.07 13.98
C ASP A 240 7.92 -0.26 13.60
N ASN A 241 7.90 1.06 13.82
CA ASN A 241 9.06 1.98 13.63
C ASN A 241 9.73 1.93 12.25
N GLN A 242 9.05 1.36 11.27
CA GLN A 242 9.50 1.25 9.90
C GLN A 242 8.77 2.25 9.01
N THR A 243 9.45 2.79 8.02
CA THR A 243 8.86 3.73 7.05
C THR A 243 9.38 3.48 5.65
N CYS A 244 8.55 3.80 4.65
CA CYS A 244 9.00 3.87 3.27
C CYS A 244 9.97 5.06 3.10
N SER A 245 11.16 4.80 2.55
CA SER A 245 12.10 5.87 2.20
C SER A 245 11.77 6.50 0.84
N ILE A 246 12.06 7.80 0.69
CA ILE A 246 12.11 8.44 -0.63
C ILE A 246 13.45 8.18 -1.33
N LEU A 247 14.48 7.78 -0.59
CA LEU A 247 15.80 7.48 -1.13
C LEU A 247 15.86 6.00 -1.59
N PRO A 248 16.64 5.69 -2.64
CA PRO A 248 16.87 4.33 -3.08
C PRO A 248 17.53 3.47 -1.98
N GLY A 249 17.09 2.23 -1.82
CA GLY A 249 17.62 1.32 -0.79
C GLY A 249 19.07 0.88 -1.01
N SER A 250 19.62 1.07 -2.21
CA SER A 250 21.03 0.87 -2.52
C SER A 250 21.96 1.97 -1.99
N ILE A 251 21.39 3.11 -1.58
CA ILE A 251 22.14 4.26 -1.09
C ILE A 251 22.11 4.23 0.44
N SER A 252 23.28 4.32 1.08
CA SER A 252 23.34 4.45 2.54
C SER A 252 22.74 5.78 2.98
N HIS A 253 21.69 5.72 3.80
CA HIS A 253 21.01 6.89 4.37
C HIS A 253 20.30 6.51 5.67
N ARG A 254 19.92 7.52 6.45
CA ARG A 254 19.19 7.36 7.71
C ARG A 254 17.85 8.08 7.62
N ILE A 255 16.82 7.53 8.25
CA ILE A 255 15.51 8.18 8.32
C ILE A 255 15.30 8.68 9.74
N ILE A 256 14.97 9.96 9.87
CA ILE A 256 14.87 10.63 11.16
C ILE A 256 13.51 11.30 11.31
N CYS A 257 13.06 11.39 12.57
CA CYS A 257 11.81 12.03 12.94
C CYS A 257 11.88 12.54 14.39
N ASP A 258 11.05 13.50 14.75
CA ASP A 258 10.73 13.79 16.16
C ASP A 258 9.25 13.44 16.34
N GLU A 259 8.93 12.59 17.32
CA GLU A 259 7.57 12.06 17.44
C GLU A 259 6.54 13.13 17.83
N VAL A 260 7.00 14.28 18.35
CA VAL A 260 6.16 15.36 18.89
C VAL A 260 6.10 16.54 17.92
N ASP A 261 7.26 17.00 17.43
CA ASP A 261 7.39 18.16 16.55
C ASP A 261 8.18 17.79 15.29
N ARG A 262 7.45 17.34 14.27
CA ARG A 262 7.96 16.83 12.99
C ARG A 262 8.35 17.95 12.02
N SER A 263 8.44 19.19 12.48
CA SER A 263 8.80 20.32 11.64
C SER A 263 10.29 20.28 11.29
N PRO A 264 10.67 20.62 10.04
CA PRO A 264 12.06 20.88 9.69
C PRO A 264 12.71 21.94 10.59
N GLU A 265 11.95 22.96 11.00
CA GLU A 265 12.39 24.03 11.90
C GLU A 265 12.88 23.48 13.25
N ASN A 266 12.19 22.49 13.81
CA ASN A 266 12.60 21.85 15.06
C ASN A 266 13.95 21.14 14.91
N LEU A 267 14.15 20.40 13.80
CA LEU A 267 15.43 19.74 13.52
C LEU A 267 16.55 20.78 13.44
N PHE A 268 16.39 21.80 12.59
CA PHE A 268 17.46 22.78 12.35
C PHE A 268 17.79 23.59 13.60
N ARG A 269 16.79 24.07 14.34
CA ARG A 269 16.98 24.78 15.61
C ARG A 269 17.77 23.95 16.64
N ARG A 270 17.55 22.63 16.69
CA ARG A 270 18.27 21.74 17.61
C ARG A 270 19.69 21.45 17.13
N ALA A 271 19.86 21.20 15.83
CA ALA A 271 21.16 20.93 15.23
C ALA A 271 22.09 22.17 15.29
N GLU A 272 21.55 23.38 15.23
CA GLU A 272 22.32 24.63 15.32
C GLU A 272 23.17 24.74 16.60
N ARG A 273 22.76 24.09 17.68
CA ARG A 273 23.51 24.08 18.96
C ARG A 273 24.87 23.35 18.87
N PHE A 274 25.09 22.59 17.81
CA PHE A 274 26.29 21.78 17.60
C PHE A 274 27.25 22.36 16.53
N LYS A 275 26.89 23.52 15.95
CA LYS A 275 27.80 24.32 15.13
C LYS A 275 28.98 24.88 15.93
#